data_AF-A0A6P5X2A1-F1
#
_entry.id   AF-A0A6P5X2A1-F1
#
_cell.length_a   1.000
_cell.length_b   1.000
_cell.length_c   1.000
_cell.angle_alpha   90.00
_cell.angle_beta   90.00
_cell.angle_gamma   90.00
#
_symmetry.space_group_name_H-M   'P 1'
#
loop_
_entity.id
_entity.type
_entity.pdbx_description
1 polymer ?
#
loop_
_entity_poly.entity_id
_entity_poly.type
_entity_poly.pdbx_seq_one_letter_code
_entity_poly.pdbx_strand_id
1 'polypeptide(L)'
;MIYCFMQEYYNPNQSMLELVFALAEEWIAQSDSEIIDATMKELAKLFPDEISADQSKAKVIKYHIVKTPRSLYKTVPNCEPCCPLQRFPIEGFCLAGDYTKQKYLGSMEGAVLSGKLCAQSIVQVLFALFCAAMLL
;
A
#
# COMPACT_ATOMS: atom_id res chain seq x y z
N MET A 1 6.30 -2.99 11.45
CA MET A 1 4.85 -3.20 11.35
C MET A 1 4.18 -2.05 12.10
N ILE A 2 3.80 -0.99 11.40
CA ILE A 2 3.11 0.14 12.02
C ILE A 2 1.67 -0.29 12.19
N TYR A 3 1.30 -0.69 13.41
CA TYR A 3 -0.10 -0.89 13.77
C TYR A 3 -0.78 0.47 13.73
N CYS A 4 -1.55 0.75 12.68
CA CYS A 4 -2.54 1.82 12.70
C CYS A 4 -3.75 1.32 13.50
N PHE A 5 -3.62 1.25 14.84
CA PHE A 5 -4.82 1.21 15.66
C PHE A 5 -5.53 2.55 15.46
N MET A 6 -6.57 2.57 14.62
CA MET A 6 -7.48 3.71 14.60
C MET A 6 -8.10 3.82 15.99
N GLN A 7 -7.68 4.83 16.77
CA GLN A 7 -8.11 5.00 18.17
C GLN A 7 -9.63 5.02 18.33
N GLU A 8 -10.35 5.46 17.29
CA GLU A 8 -11.82 5.47 17.25
C GLU A 8 -12.46 4.08 17.39
N TYR A 9 -11.75 3.00 17.09
CA TYR A 9 -12.25 1.63 17.23
C TYR A 9 -11.71 0.89 18.46
N TYR A 10 -10.96 1.57 19.33
CA TYR A 10 -10.46 0.93 20.54
C TYR A 10 -11.60 0.61 21.51
N ASN A 11 -11.70 -0.67 21.90
CA ASN A 11 -12.64 -1.14 22.90
C ASN A 11 -11.97 -2.25 23.73
N PRO A 12 -11.87 -2.14 25.05
CA PRO A 12 -11.22 -3.18 25.87
C PRO A 12 -11.98 -4.52 25.89
N ASN A 13 -13.28 -4.51 25.54
CA ASN A 13 -14.14 -5.69 25.55
C ASN A 13 -14.45 -6.25 24.14
N GLN A 14 -13.91 -5.64 23.09
CA GLN A 14 -14.12 -6.08 21.70
C GLN A 14 -12.80 -6.04 20.94
N SER A 15 -12.48 -7.13 20.25
CA SER A 15 -11.32 -7.20 19.38
C SER A 15 -11.68 -6.85 17.93
N MET A 16 -10.72 -6.25 17.22
CA MET A 16 -10.81 -5.97 15.79
C MET A 16 -9.61 -6.64 15.11
N LEU A 17 -9.88 -7.38 14.04
CA LEU A 17 -8.85 -8.04 13.23
C LEU A 17 -8.79 -7.37 11.85
N GLU A 18 -7.65 -6.75 11.56
CA GLU A 18 -7.35 -6.22 10.23
C GLU A 18 -6.46 -7.22 9.49
N LEU A 19 -6.94 -7.71 8.36
CA LEU A 19 -6.32 -8.81 7.61
C LEU A 19 -6.12 -8.38 6.16
N VAL A 20 -4.97 -8.75 5.59
CA VAL A 20 -4.68 -8.52 4.17
C VAL A 20 -4.98 -9.81 3.40
N PHE A 21 -5.97 -9.75 2.52
CA PHE A 21 -6.26 -10.83 1.58
C PHE A 21 -5.38 -10.65 0.32
N ALA A 22 -4.30 -11.44 0.21
CA ALA A 22 -3.35 -11.36 -0.90
C ALA A 22 -3.74 -12.30 -2.07
N LEU A 23 -3.18 -12.05 -3.26
CA LEU A 23 -3.53 -12.75 -4.51
C LEU A 23 -5.04 -12.67 -4.83
N ALA A 24 -5.59 -11.47 -4.69
CA ALA A 24 -7.03 -11.23 -4.76
C ALA A 24 -7.59 -11.08 -6.20
N GLU A 25 -6.88 -11.48 -7.25
CA GLU A 25 -7.33 -11.27 -8.65
C GLU A 25 -8.72 -11.87 -8.91
N GLU A 26 -8.96 -13.09 -8.43
CA GLU A 26 -10.26 -13.77 -8.53
C GLU A 26 -11.27 -13.31 -7.46
N TRP A 27 -10.78 -12.68 -6.39
CA TRP A 27 -11.58 -12.26 -5.22
C TRP A 27 -12.13 -10.84 -5.34
N ILE A 28 -11.48 -9.97 -6.12
CA ILE A 28 -11.90 -8.57 -6.32
C ILE A 28 -13.33 -8.50 -6.88
N ALA A 29 -13.72 -9.45 -7.75
CA ALA A 29 -15.04 -9.51 -8.36
C ALA A 29 -16.11 -10.17 -7.48
N GLN A 30 -15.71 -10.88 -6.42
CA GLN A 30 -16.63 -11.60 -5.54
C GLN A 30 -17.38 -10.65 -4.63
N SER A 31 -18.50 -11.14 -4.09
CA SER A 31 -19.28 -10.41 -3.08
C SER A 31 -18.52 -10.31 -1.76
N ASP A 32 -18.87 -9.30 -0.96
CA ASP A 32 -18.28 -9.10 0.36
C ASP A 32 -18.59 -10.27 1.31
N SER A 33 -19.77 -10.88 1.18
CA SER A 33 -20.14 -12.08 1.93
C SER A 33 -19.23 -13.27 1.64
N GLU A 34 -18.90 -13.52 0.37
CA GLU A 34 -18.02 -14.64 -0.01
C GLU A 34 -16.59 -14.45 0.54
N ILE A 35 -16.11 -13.20 0.55
CA ILE A 35 -14.80 -12.85 1.11
C ILE A 35 -14.79 -13.05 2.64
N ILE A 36 -15.85 -12.64 3.33
CA ILE A 36 -15.98 -12.87 4.78
C ILE A 36 -16.05 -14.36 5.09
N ASP A 37 -16.84 -15.14 4.35
CA ASP A 37 -16.98 -16.58 4.58
C ASP A 37 -15.64 -17.31 4.37
N ALA A 38 -14.88 -16.94 3.35
CA ALA A 38 -13.53 -17.46 3.13
C ALA A 38 -12.57 -17.07 4.26
N THR A 39 -12.62 -15.82 4.70
CA THR A 39 -11.79 -15.30 5.80
C THR A 39 -12.11 -16.02 7.11
N MET A 40 -13.39 -16.26 7.42
CA MET A 40 -13.82 -16.97 8.62
C MET A 40 -13.37 -18.43 8.64
N LYS A 41 -13.33 -19.10 7.48
CA LYS A 41 -12.79 -20.46 7.35
C LYS A 41 -11.30 -20.53 7.66
N GLU A 42 -10.51 -19.54 7.21
CA GLU A 42 -9.09 -19.47 7.54
C GLU A 42 -8.86 -19.08 9.01
N LEU A 43 -9.65 -18.15 9.55
CA LEU A 43 -9.59 -17.78 10.97
C LEU A 43 -9.94 -18.95 11.89
N ALA A 44 -10.89 -19.80 11.52
CA ALA A 44 -11.21 -21.00 12.29
C ALA A 44 -10.04 -22.01 12.35
N LYS A 45 -9.13 -21.98 11.38
CA LYS A 45 -7.90 -22.80 11.43
C LYS A 45 -6.83 -22.16 12.31
N LEU A 46 -6.73 -20.82 12.29
CA LEU A 46 -5.75 -20.07 13.09
C LEU A 46 -6.13 -20.00 14.57
N PHE A 47 -7.42 -19.86 14.87
CA PHE A 47 -7.98 -19.71 16.21
C PHE A 47 -9.09 -20.74 16.46
N PRO A 48 -8.76 -22.05 16.45
CA PRO A 48 -9.76 -23.12 16.51
C PRO A 48 -10.59 -23.09 17.78
N ASP A 49 -10.05 -22.57 18.88
CA ASP A 49 -10.72 -22.52 20.18
C ASP A 49 -11.63 -21.31 20.36
N GLU A 50 -11.43 -20.23 19.60
CA GLU A 50 -12.07 -18.93 19.80
C GLU A 50 -13.00 -18.54 18.64
N ILE A 51 -12.67 -18.92 17.42
CA ILE A 51 -13.38 -18.53 16.19
C ILE A 51 -13.88 -19.79 15.48
N SER A 52 -15.15 -19.76 15.09
CA SER A 52 -15.73 -20.81 14.24
C SER A 52 -16.45 -20.17 13.07
N ALA A 53 -16.40 -20.82 11.90
CA ALA A 53 -16.98 -20.29 10.67
C ALA A 53 -18.51 -20.17 10.74
N ASP A 54 -19.16 -21.01 11.55
CA ASP A 54 -20.61 -20.96 11.83
C ASP A 54 -21.00 -19.90 12.88
N GLN A 55 -20.03 -19.15 13.40
CA GLN A 55 -20.21 -18.17 14.49
C GLN A 55 -20.79 -18.76 15.79
N SER A 56 -20.58 -20.06 16.05
CA SER A 56 -20.95 -20.69 17.33
C SER A 56 -20.14 -20.14 18.53
N LYS A 57 -18.95 -19.61 18.26
CA LYS A 57 -18.03 -19.02 19.24
C LYS A 57 -18.03 -17.49 19.14
N ALA A 58 -16.90 -16.87 18.77
CA ALA A 58 -16.85 -15.45 18.48
C ALA A 58 -17.78 -15.09 17.30
N LYS A 59 -18.51 -13.97 17.44
CA LYS A 59 -19.46 -13.47 16.45
C LYS A 59 -18.97 -12.17 15.83
N VAL A 60 -19.13 -12.05 14.52
CA VAL A 60 -18.78 -10.84 13.78
C VAL A 60 -19.87 -9.80 14.01
N ILE A 61 -19.55 -8.69 14.67
CA ILE A 61 -20.49 -7.59 14.95
C ILE A 61 -20.67 -6.72 13.70
N LYS A 62 -19.57 -6.42 13.02
CA LYS A 62 -19.50 -5.64 11.79
C LYS A 62 -18.24 -6.03 11.02
N TYR A 63 -18.27 -5.85 9.71
CA TYR A 63 -17.10 -5.99 8.85
C TYR A 63 -17.03 -4.82 7.86
N HIS A 64 -15.84 -4.56 7.36
CA HIS A 64 -15.61 -3.58 6.30
C HIS A 64 -14.55 -4.13 5.36
N ILE A 65 -14.88 -4.27 4.08
CA ILE A 65 -13.97 -4.79 3.07
C ILE A 65 -13.52 -3.64 2.18
N VAL A 66 -12.21 -3.42 2.12
CA VAL A 66 -11.59 -2.44 1.21
C VAL A 66 -10.94 -3.20 0.06
N LYS A 67 -11.49 -3.04 -1.15
CA LYS A 67 -10.95 -3.65 -2.37
C LYS A 67 -10.09 -2.64 -3.11
N THR A 68 -8.79 -2.88 -3.18
CA THR A 68 -7.84 -2.05 -3.93
C THR A 68 -7.28 -2.84 -5.10
N PRO A 69 -7.95 -2.86 -6.27
CA PRO A 69 -7.58 -3.74 -7.40
C PRO A 69 -6.22 -3.39 -8.03
N ARG A 70 -5.77 -2.14 -7.88
CA ARG A 70 -4.50 -1.62 -8.38
C ARG A 70 -3.79 -0.89 -7.24
N SER A 71 -3.25 -1.64 -6.29
CA SER A 71 -2.57 -1.10 -5.10
C SER A 71 -1.13 -0.69 -5.40
N LEU A 72 -0.26 -1.68 -5.58
CA LEU A 72 1.14 -1.53 -5.93
C LEU A 72 1.38 -2.11 -7.33
N TYR A 73 2.44 -1.64 -8.00
CA TYR A 73 2.89 -2.29 -9.22
C TYR A 73 3.34 -3.73 -8.90
N LYS A 74 3.01 -4.68 -9.77
CA LYS A 74 3.41 -6.08 -9.60
C LYS A 74 4.91 -6.20 -9.93
N THR A 75 5.73 -6.52 -8.93
CA THR A 75 7.17 -6.79 -9.08
C THR A 75 7.42 -8.12 -9.78
N VAL A 76 7.19 -8.17 -11.09
CA VAL A 76 7.60 -9.30 -11.94
C VAL A 76 9.06 -9.15 -12.39
N PRO A 77 9.75 -10.24 -12.78
CA PRO A 77 11.10 -10.14 -13.32
C PRO A 77 11.19 -9.11 -14.46
N ASN A 78 12.30 -8.38 -14.52
CA ASN A 78 12.57 -7.32 -15.50
C ASN A 78 11.69 -6.04 -15.39
N CYS A 79 11.04 -5.79 -14.26
CA CYS A 79 10.39 -4.48 -14.02
C CYS A 79 11.38 -3.33 -13.73
N GLU A 80 12.55 -3.66 -13.16
CA GLU A 80 13.51 -2.70 -12.64
C GLU A 80 14.04 -1.67 -13.69
N PRO A 81 14.23 -2.03 -14.97
CA PRO A 81 14.54 -1.07 -16.03
C PRO A 81 13.40 -0.12 -16.40
N CYS A 82 12.15 -0.51 -16.12
CA CYS A 82 10.95 0.30 -16.42
C CYS A 82 10.66 1.35 -15.34
N CYS A 83 11.27 1.25 -14.15
CA CYS A 83 11.10 2.21 -13.07
C CYS A 83 11.72 3.56 -13.45
N PRO A 84 10.94 4.64 -13.61
CA PRO A 84 11.46 5.92 -14.05
C PRO A 84 12.28 6.60 -12.94
N LEU A 85 13.33 7.32 -13.32
CA LEU A 85 14.04 8.22 -12.41
C LEU A 85 13.15 9.40 -12.00
N GLN A 86 13.44 10.01 -10.85
CA GLN A 86 12.65 11.14 -10.34
C GLN A 86 12.74 12.38 -11.24
N ARG A 87 13.90 12.60 -11.88
CA ARG A 87 14.06 13.60 -12.93
C ARG A 87 13.69 12.99 -14.27
N PHE A 88 12.65 13.54 -14.88
CA PHE A 88 12.21 13.10 -16.20
C PHE A 88 12.96 13.88 -17.31
N PRO A 89 13.08 13.35 -18.54
CA PRO A 89 13.70 14.07 -19.65
C PRO A 89 12.98 15.37 -20.07
N ILE A 90 11.73 15.55 -19.66
CA ILE A 90 10.95 16.77 -19.92
C ILE A 90 11.33 17.82 -18.86
N GLU A 91 11.75 19.00 -19.32
CA GLU A 91 12.13 20.10 -18.44
C GLU A 91 10.97 20.55 -17.54
N GLY A 92 11.27 20.77 -16.25
CA GLY A 92 10.26 21.12 -15.25
C GLY A 92 9.37 19.96 -14.80
N PHE A 93 9.55 18.73 -15.34
CA PHE A 93 8.74 17.57 -14.98
C PHE A 93 9.50 16.58 -14.08
N CYS A 94 8.95 16.30 -12.90
CA CYS A 94 9.51 15.35 -11.94
C CYS A 94 8.44 14.35 -11.48
N LEU A 95 8.88 13.13 -11.14
CA LEU A 95 8.02 12.04 -10.68
C LEU A 95 8.38 11.65 -9.25
N ALA A 96 7.35 11.38 -8.44
CA ALA A 96 7.47 10.80 -7.11
C ALA A 96 6.44 9.67 -6.95
N GLY A 97 6.78 8.70 -6.13
CA GLY A 97 6.00 7.48 -5.92
C GLY A 97 6.91 6.29 -5.74
N ASP A 98 6.42 5.28 -5.03
CA ASP A 98 7.10 4.01 -4.79
C ASP A 98 7.47 3.24 -6.07
N TYR A 99 6.73 3.47 -7.17
CA TYR A 99 7.00 2.96 -8.52
C TYR A 99 8.22 3.60 -9.22
N THR A 100 8.71 4.73 -8.72
CA THR A 100 9.91 5.38 -9.28
C THR A 100 11.18 4.62 -8.87
N LYS A 101 12.30 4.93 -9.51
CA LYS A 101 13.58 4.25 -9.30
C LYS A 101 14.12 4.54 -7.90
N GLN A 102 14.04 3.55 -7.01
CA GLN A 102 14.59 3.61 -5.66
C GLN A 102 14.84 2.19 -5.11
N LYS A 103 15.58 2.09 -4.00
CA LYS A 103 16.13 0.81 -3.49
C LYS A 103 15.20 0.01 -2.56
N TYR A 104 14.07 0.58 -2.14
CA TYR A 104 13.13 0.09 -1.13
C TYR A 104 11.77 -0.36 -1.71
N LEU A 105 11.72 -1.01 -2.88
CA LEU A 105 10.52 -1.69 -3.44
C LEU A 105 9.20 -0.86 -3.42
N GLY A 106 8.08 -1.48 -3.77
CA GLY A 106 6.74 -0.91 -3.55
C GLY A 106 6.42 -0.87 -2.05
N SER A 107 6.83 0.18 -1.35
CA SER A 107 6.65 0.30 0.11
C SER A 107 6.48 1.74 0.55
N MET A 108 6.02 1.94 1.79
CA MET A 108 5.96 3.27 2.42
C MET A 108 7.33 3.95 2.45
N GLU A 109 8.40 3.19 2.72
CA GLU A 109 9.77 3.70 2.72
C GLU A 109 10.20 4.12 1.31
N GLY A 110 9.85 3.32 0.29
CA GLY A 110 10.09 3.65 -1.11
C GLY A 110 9.35 4.93 -1.53
N ALA A 111 8.09 5.10 -1.10
CA ALA A 111 7.32 6.31 -1.34
C ALA A 111 7.98 7.55 -0.71
N VAL A 112 8.38 7.48 0.56
CA VAL A 112 9.05 8.60 1.25
C VAL A 112 10.40 8.92 0.62
N LEU A 113 11.23 7.91 0.35
CA LEU A 113 12.52 8.10 -0.29
C LEU A 113 12.38 8.71 -1.69
N SER A 114 11.40 8.24 -2.48
CA SER A 114 11.13 8.81 -3.80
C SER A 114 10.76 10.29 -3.74
N GLY A 115 9.95 10.69 -2.75
CA GLY A 115 9.59 12.09 -2.53
C GLY A 115 10.81 12.94 -2.18
N LYS A 116 11.71 12.42 -1.33
CA LYS A 116 12.97 13.09 -0.99
C LYS A 116 13.88 13.26 -2.21
N LEU A 117 14.02 12.24 -3.05
CA LEU A 117 14.82 12.28 -4.28
C LEU A 117 14.22 13.24 -5.33
N CYS A 118 12.89 13.28 -5.42
CA CYS A 118 12.17 14.22 -6.28
C CYS A 118 12.40 15.67 -5.83
N ALA A 119 12.24 15.97 -4.54
CA ALA A 119 12.54 17.29 -3.99
C ALA A 119 14.00 17.72 -4.24
N GLN A 120 14.95 16.79 -4.08
CA GLN A 120 16.36 17.04 -4.39
C GLN A 120 16.56 17.39 -5.88
N SER A 121 15.89 16.68 -6.78
CA SER A 121 15.96 16.92 -8.23
C SER A 121 15.41 18.31 -8.59
N ILE A 122 14.30 18.72 -7.97
CA ILE A 122 13.68 20.03 -8.17
C ILE A 122 14.63 21.15 -7.75
N VAL A 123 15.24 21.08 -6.56
CA VAL A 123 16.17 22.10 -6.07
C VAL A 123 17.40 22.22 -6.97
N GLN A 124 17.93 21.10 -7.46
CA GLN A 124 19.07 21.10 -8.39
C GLN A 124 18.72 21.75 -9.74
N VAL A 125 17.54 21.46 -10.29
CA VAL A 125 17.07 22.08 -11.55
C VAL A 125 16.84 23.57 -11.37
N LEU A 126 16.21 23.98 -10.27
CA LEU A 126 15.95 25.38 -9.97
C LEU A 126 17.27 26.16 -9.84
N PHE A 127 18.26 25.61 -9.12
CA PHE A 127 19.58 26.23 -9.00
C PHE A 127 20.27 26.39 -10.36
N ALA A 128 20.22 25.37 -11.22
CA ALA A 128 20.78 25.45 -12.56
C ALA A 128 20.10 26.51 -13.43
N LEU A 129 18.76 26.61 -13.35
CA LEU A 129 17.98 27.65 -14.05
C LEU A 129 18.34 29.05 -13.56
N PHE A 130 18.43 29.26 -12.25
CA PHE A 130 18.84 30.54 -11.68
C PHE A 130 20.27 30.94 -12.10
N CYS A 131 21.23 30.01 -12.05
CA CYS A 131 22.59 30.28 -12.51
C CYS A 131 22.65 30.61 -14.01
N ALA A 132 21.88 29.90 -14.84
CA ALA A 132 21.81 30.20 -16.28
C ALA A 132 21.20 31.58 -16.55
N ALA A 133 20.16 31.97 -15.80
CA ALA A 133 19.54 33.29 -15.91
C ALA A 133 20.43 34.44 -15.41
N MET A 134 21.36 34.17 -14.49
CA MET A 134 22.32 35.17 -13.98
C MET A 134 23.55 35.38 -14.88
N LEU A 135 23.78 34.48 -15.85
CA LEU A 135 24.88 34.54 -16.82
C LEU A 135 24.47 35.20 -18.16
N LEU A 136 23.21 35.62 -18.29
CA LEU A 136 22.66 36.40 -19.40
C LEU A 136 22.38 37.84 -18.95
#